data_AF-A0A7K3ZLG7-F1
#
_entry.id   AF-A0A7K3ZLG7-F1
#
_cell.length_a   1.000
_cell.length_b   1.000
_cell.length_c   1.000
_cell.angle_alpha   90.00
_cell.angle_beta   90.00
_cell.angle_gamma   90.00
#
_symmetry.space_group_name_H-M   'P 1'
#
loop_
_entity.id
_entity.type
_entity.pdbx_description
1 polymer ?
#
loop_
_entity_poly.entity_id
_entity_poly.type
_entity_poly.pdbx_seq_one_letter_code
_entity_poly.pdbx_strand_id
1 'polypeptide(L)' 'MAATARLPEHSHCRNCDDPLPAGDEFCSEECRDDYRRERARESRGDYLFAAFAVVSVIAIALLTWFVKHGA' A
#
# COMPACT_ATOMS: atom_id res chain seq x y z
N MET A 1 -25.20 -29.82 -21.05
CA MET A 1 -23.90 -29.82 -20.34
C MET A 1 -22.98 -28.90 -21.11
N ALA A 2 -22.78 -27.66 -20.64
CA ALA A 2 -21.88 -26.72 -21.29
C ALA A 2 -20.44 -27.22 -21.09
N ALA A 3 -19.71 -27.38 -22.20
CA ALA A 3 -18.33 -27.81 -22.20
C ALA A 3 -17.49 -26.78 -21.42
N THR A 4 -16.88 -27.21 -20.31
CA THR A 4 -15.87 -26.43 -19.60
C THR A 4 -14.55 -26.50 -20.38
N ALA A 5 -14.49 -25.77 -21.50
CA ALA A 5 -13.21 -25.42 -22.10
C ALA A 5 -12.43 -24.65 -21.03
N ARG A 6 -11.41 -25.28 -20.42
CA ARG A 6 -10.54 -24.61 -19.45
C ARG A 6 -9.93 -23.41 -20.16
N LEU A 7 -10.34 -22.20 -19.80
CA LEU A 7 -9.64 -21.02 -20.27
C LEU A 7 -8.18 -21.15 -19.80
N PRO A 8 -7.21 -20.85 -20.67
CA PRO A 8 -5.81 -20.80 -20.27
C PRO A 8 -5.66 -19.84 -19.09
N GLU A 9 -4.67 -20.11 -18.27
CA GLU A 9 -4.28 -19.27 -17.15
C GLU A 9 -4.08 -17.83 -17.69
N HIS A 10 -4.73 -16.86 -17.06
CA HIS A 10 -4.62 -15.45 -17.40
C HIS A 10 -4.58 -14.65 -16.10
N SER A 11 -3.81 -13.58 -16.11
CA SER A 11 -3.82 -12.56 -15.06
C SER A 11 -4.59 -11.34 -15.55
N HIS A 12 -4.94 -10.44 -14.62
CA HIS A 12 -5.47 -9.13 -14.95
C HIS A 12 -4.44 -8.07 -14.59
N CYS A 13 -4.37 -7.00 -15.38
CA CYS A 13 -3.50 -5.86 -15.10
C CYS A 13 -3.87 -5.24 -13.74
N ARG A 14 -2.88 -5.08 -12.85
CA ARG A 14 -3.12 -4.51 -11.51
C ARG A 14 -3.57 -3.05 -11.50
N ASN A 15 -3.58 -2.38 -12.66
CA ASN A 15 -3.95 -0.97 -12.79
C ASN A 15 -5.29 -0.75 -13.51
N CYS A 16 -5.51 -1.38 -14.68
CA CYS A 16 -6.71 -1.19 -15.51
C CYS A 16 -7.62 -2.42 -15.61
N ASP A 17 -7.25 -3.55 -14.98
CA ASP A 17 -7.98 -4.82 -15.00
C ASP A 17 -8.04 -5.55 -16.37
N ASP A 18 -7.31 -5.06 -17.38
CA ASP A 18 -7.25 -5.72 -18.69
C ASP A 18 -6.64 -7.14 -18.62
N PRO A 19 -7.09 -8.10 -19.46
CA PRO A 19 -6.54 -9.45 -19.49
C PRO A 19 -5.07 -9.48 -19.93
N LEU A 20 -4.26 -10.25 -19.22
CA LEU A 20 -2.85 -10.45 -19.46
C LEU A 20 -2.51 -11.94 -19.68
N PRO A 21 -1.45 -12.23 -20.46
CA PRO A 21 -0.85 -13.56 -20.47
C PRO A 21 -0.46 -13.99 -19.06
N ALA A 22 -0.59 -15.28 -18.76
CA ALA A 22 -0.14 -15.82 -17.48
C ALA A 22 1.32 -15.43 -17.19
N GLY A 23 1.53 -14.73 -16.08
CA GLY A 23 2.85 -14.30 -15.61
C GLY A 23 3.08 -12.80 -15.69
N ASP A 24 2.29 -12.07 -16.48
CA ASP A 24 2.42 -10.60 -16.56
C ASP A 24 1.54 -9.91 -15.51
N GLU A 25 2.06 -8.83 -14.90
CA GLU A 25 1.35 -8.05 -13.87
C GLU A 25 0.72 -6.75 -14.40
N PHE A 26 1.21 -6.22 -15.52
CA PHE A 26 0.78 -4.95 -16.10
C PHE A 26 0.71 -5.03 -17.64
N CYS A 27 -0.29 -4.38 -18.25
CA CYS A 27 -0.46 -4.36 -19.71
C CYS A 27 0.50 -3.42 -20.44
N SER A 28 1.06 -2.44 -19.74
CA SER A 28 1.96 -1.43 -20.29
C SER A 28 2.88 -0.86 -19.22
N GLU A 29 3.96 -0.21 -19.66
CA GLU A 29 4.84 0.55 -18.77
C GLU A 29 4.10 1.70 -18.08
N GLU A 30 3.13 2.31 -18.76
CA GLU A 30 2.27 3.36 -18.20
C GLU A 30 1.46 2.84 -17.00
N CYS A 31 0.78 1.69 -17.16
CA CYS A 31 0.04 1.06 -16.07
C CYS A 31 0.93 0.66 -14.89
N ARG A 32 2.19 0.26 -15.16
CA ARG A 32 3.17 -0.05 -14.12
C ARG A 32 3.59 1.19 -13.34
N ASP A 33 3.84 2.29 -14.03
CA ASP A 33 4.27 3.54 -13.42
C ASP A 33 3.15 4.20 -12.63
N ASP A 34 1.92 4.20 -13.15
CA ASP A 34 0.76 4.74 -12.44
C ASP A 34 0.45 3.95 -11.17
N TYR A 35 0.45 2.62 -11.24
CA TYR A 35 0.27 1.77 -10.06
C TYR A 35 1.35 2.03 -9.00
N ARG A 36 2.61 2.20 -9.43
CA ARG A 36 3.73 2.53 -8.53
C ARG A 36 3.56 3.91 -7.90
N ARG A 37 3.14 4.91 -8.68
CA ARG A 37 2.91 6.28 -8.19
C ARG A 37 1.79 6.30 -7.16
N GLU A 38 0.71 5.57 -7.40
CA GLU A 38 -0.42 5.51 -6.49
C GLU A 38 -0.05 4.79 -5.18
N ARG A 39 0.62 3.64 -5.26
CA ARG A 39 1.16 2.95 -4.08
C ARG A 39 2.19 3.77 -3.29
N ALA A 40 3.01 4.55 -4.00
CA ALA A 40 3.97 5.46 -3.37
C ALA A 40 3.29 6.63 -2.66
N ARG A 41 2.07 7.03 -3.06
CA ARG A 41 1.28 8.06 -2.36
C ARG A 41 0.62 7.50 -1.11
N GLU A 42 0.00 6.32 -1.21
CA GLU A 42 -0.63 5.66 -0.06
C GLU A 42 0.38 5.43 1.08
N SER A 43 1.54 4.86 0.75
CA SER A 43 2.59 4.55 1.75
C SER A 43 3.18 5.78 2.46
N ARG A 44 3.14 6.97 1.84
CA ARG A 44 3.61 8.21 2.47
C ARG A 44 2.68 8.67 3.58
N GLY A 45 1.36 8.51 3.41
CA GLY A 45 0.39 8.86 4.44
C GLY A 45 0.55 8.00 5.69
N ASP A 46 0.69 6.69 5.50
CA ASP A 46 0.85 5.73 6.58
C ASP A 46 2.13 5.97 7.39
N TYR A 47 3.25 6.26 6.71
CA TYR A 47 4.51 6.56 7.39
C TYR A 47 4.44 7.84 8.22
N LEU A 48 3.82 8.90 7.69
CA LEU A 48 3.65 10.17 8.42
C LEU A 48 2.76 10.00 9.64
N PHE A 49 1.66 9.23 9.51
CA PHE A 49 0.78 8.91 10.63
C PHE A 49 1.52 8.13 11.72
N ALA A 50 2.27 7.09 11.33
CA ALA A 50 3.05 6.29 12.27
C ALA A 50 4.11 7.14 12.99
N ALA A 51 4.83 7.99 12.27
CA ALA A 51 5.82 8.90 12.85
C ALA A 51 5.18 9.87 13.86
N PHE A 52 4.04 10.47 13.51
CA PHE A 52 3.31 11.37 14.40
C PHE A 52 2.83 10.67 15.68
N ALA A 53 2.34 9.43 15.57
CA ALA A 53 1.91 8.64 16.72
C ALA A 53 3.09 8.37 17.68
N VAL A 54 4.24 7.96 17.16
CA VAL A 54 5.45 7.71 17.98
C VAL A 54 5.90 8.97 18.71
N VAL A 55 5.99 10.10 18.00
CA VAL A 55 6.38 11.38 18.60
C VAL A 55 5.41 11.80 19.71
N SER A 56 4.11 11.63 19.48
CA SER A 56 3.07 11.97 20.46
C SER A 56 3.19 11.15 21.74
N VAL A 57 3.44 9.83 21.62
CA VAL A 57 3.64 8.94 22.77
C VAL A 57 4.88 9.36 23.57
N ILE A 58 5.99 9.65 22.89
CA ILE A 58 7.22 10.10 23.56
C ILE A 58 6.98 11.43 24.28
N ALA A 59 6.31 12.39 23.65
CA ALA A 59 6.01 13.69 24.25
C ALA A 59 5.17 13.53 25.53
N ILE A 60 4.13 12.70 25.50
CA ILE A 60 3.29 12.43 26.68
C ILE A 60 4.10 11.72 27.78
N ALA A 61 4.94 10.74 27.42
CA ALA A 61 5.79 10.05 28.37
C ALA A 61 6.78 11.01 29.07
N LEU A 62 7.40 11.92 28.31
CA LEU A 62 8.30 12.92 28.84
C LEU A 62 7.56 13.94 29.73
N LEU A 63 6.40 14.42 29.29
CA LEU A 63 5.57 15.34 30.08
C LEU A 63 5.14 14.70 31.41
N THR A 64 4.64 13.47 31.37
CA THR A 64 4.22 12.75 32.59
C THR A 64 5.40 12.45 33.51
N TRP A 65 6.56 12.09 32.97
CA TRP A 65 7.79 11.91 33.74
C TRP A 65 8.24 13.21 34.41
N PHE A 66 8.24 14.32 33.67
CA PHE A 66 8.62 15.64 34.15
C PHE A 66 7.69 16.14 35.25
N VAL A 67 6.37 16.00 35.07
CA VAL A 67 5.38 16.36 36.11
C VAL A 67 5.57 15.53 37.39
N LYS A 68 5.91 14.24 37.26
CA LYS A 68 6.10 13.35 38.40
C LYS A 68 7.42 13.57 39.16
N HIS A 69 8.47 14.05 38.49
CA HIS A 69 9.81 14.20 39.08
C HIS A 69 10.21 15.68 39.33
N GLY A 70 9.49 16.63 38.75
CA GLY A 70 9.77 18.07 38.89
C GLY A 70 8.80 18.82 39.82
N ALA A 71 7.78 18.15 40.37
CA ALA A 71 6.86 18.67 41.38
C ALA A 71 7.19 18.12 42.78
#